data_AF-A0A2V9DK20-F1
#
_entry.id   AF-A0A2V9DK20-F1
#
_cell.length_a   1.000
_cell.length_b   1.000
_cell.length_c   1.000
_cell.angle_alpha   90.00
_cell.angle_beta   90.00
_cell.angle_gamma   90.00
#
_symmetry.space_group_name_H-M   'P 1'
#
loop_
_entity.id
_entity.type
_entity.pdbx_description
1 polymer ?
#
loop_
_entity_poly.entity_id
_entity_poly.type
_entity_poly.pdbx_seq_one_letter_code
_entity_poly.pdbx_strand_id
1 'polypeptide(L)'
;MIGQLIADVEALGASLRRGKAVNVNDQSSKDRAIGLATRYFNDVRSSVVAASSEKQRLRNHDELWQQLIRLTQGNNARSTYLKTIGALRKQLSEFQISALAKPLALATRLSATREEGLILKTLESLVPSAAASYRQGLSDLTDRERLSYRGTAAEFREALRETLDHLAPDADVEGQSWYKQEDGQKTPTMKQKTRYILTSRERNKTQRESAEKSTNLVEELSGEVMRAIYNRAALATHVHQSRSEVQRIKRYVDTVFFDLLEIAP
;
A
#
# COMPACT_ATOMS: atom_id res chain seq x y z
N MET A 1 -1.74 4.30 18.49
CA MET A 1 -3.22 4.40 18.47
C MET A 1 -3.89 3.52 19.52
N ILE A 2 -3.68 2.19 19.53
CA ILE A 2 -4.29 1.28 20.54
C ILE A 2 -3.98 1.72 21.99
N GLY A 3 -2.73 2.08 22.29
CA GLY A 3 -2.33 2.54 23.63
C GLY A 3 -3.09 3.78 24.14
N GLN A 4 -3.39 4.74 23.26
CA GLN A 4 -4.19 5.92 23.64
C GLN A 4 -5.63 5.52 23.96
N LEU A 5 -6.23 4.64 23.14
CA LEU A 5 -7.59 4.17 23.38
C LEU A 5 -7.71 3.42 24.73
N ILE A 6 -6.68 2.65 25.11
CA ILE A 6 -6.61 2.00 26.42
C ILE A 6 -6.66 3.04 27.54
N ALA A 7 -5.81 4.07 27.47
CA ALA A 7 -5.77 5.14 28.47
C ALA A 7 -7.13 5.87 28.57
N ASP A 8 -7.79 6.12 27.44
CA ASP A 8 -9.08 6.82 27.43
C ASP A 8 -10.22 5.95 28.01
N VAL A 9 -10.21 4.64 27.73
CA VAL A 9 -11.13 3.66 28.33
C VAL A 9 -10.91 3.55 29.85
N GLU A 10 -9.67 3.57 30.31
CA GLU A 10 -9.34 3.62 31.73
C GLU A 10 -9.81 4.91 32.40
N ALA A 11 -9.63 6.06 31.73
CA ALA A 11 -10.08 7.35 32.21
C ALA A 11 -11.61 7.41 32.36
N LEU A 12 -12.36 6.82 31.42
CA LEU A 12 -13.81 6.66 31.54
C LEU A 12 -14.17 5.78 32.75
N GLY A 13 -13.53 4.62 32.89
CA GLY A 13 -13.73 3.72 34.02
C GLY A 13 -13.46 4.37 35.38
N ALA A 14 -12.38 5.14 35.49
CA ALA A 14 -12.04 5.91 36.69
C ALA A 14 -13.09 6.99 36.99
N SER A 15 -13.58 7.70 35.97
CA SER A 15 -14.64 8.69 36.12
C SER A 15 -15.93 8.07 36.67
N LEU A 16 -16.35 6.92 36.12
CA LEU A 16 -17.55 6.22 36.57
C LEU A 16 -17.43 5.71 38.01
N ARG A 17 -16.25 5.23 38.44
CA ARG A 17 -16.02 4.78 39.83
C ARG A 17 -16.19 5.91 40.85
N ARG A 18 -15.84 7.15 40.50
CA ARG A 18 -15.98 8.32 41.38
C ARG A 18 -17.43 8.75 41.61
N GLY A 19 -18.35 8.38 40.72
CA GLY A 19 -19.77 8.70 40.89
C GLY A 19 -20.35 8.05 42.16
N LYS A 20 -21.50 8.54 42.66
CA LYS A 20 -22.24 7.92 43.78
C LYS A 20 -23.55 7.22 43.37
N ALA A 21 -24.15 7.58 42.22
CA ALA A 21 -25.39 6.98 41.71
C ALA A 21 -25.25 5.51 41.24
N VAL A 22 -26.17 4.62 41.65
CA VAL A 22 -26.17 3.21 41.25
C VAL A 22 -26.23 3.05 39.72
N ASN A 23 -26.99 3.90 39.05
CA ASN A 23 -27.16 3.92 37.60
C ASN A 23 -26.39 5.10 36.97
N VAL A 24 -25.91 4.92 35.75
CA VAL A 24 -25.24 5.97 34.97
C VAL A 24 -26.30 6.76 34.20
N ASN A 25 -26.66 7.92 34.74
CA ASN A 25 -27.71 8.78 34.19
C ASN A 25 -27.16 10.08 33.57
N ASP A 26 -25.90 10.42 33.85
CA ASP A 26 -25.30 11.65 33.35
C ASP A 26 -24.95 11.54 31.86
N GLN A 27 -25.39 12.56 31.09
CA GLN A 27 -25.19 12.58 29.64
C GLN A 27 -23.71 12.63 29.26
N SER A 28 -22.88 13.32 30.04
CA SER A 28 -21.44 13.42 29.81
C SER A 28 -20.76 12.05 29.78
N SER A 29 -21.05 11.14 30.72
CA SER A 29 -20.47 9.78 30.69
C SER A 29 -20.98 8.95 29.52
N LYS A 30 -22.25 9.13 29.13
CA LYS A 30 -22.85 8.46 27.97
C LYS A 30 -22.19 8.92 26.67
N ASP A 31 -22.03 10.22 26.47
CA ASP A 31 -21.39 10.80 25.29
C ASP A 31 -19.92 10.37 25.18
N ARG A 32 -19.20 10.34 26.30
CA ARG A 32 -17.81 9.82 26.33
C ARG A 32 -17.75 8.35 25.94
N ALA A 33 -18.66 7.51 26.41
CA ALA A 33 -18.72 6.11 26.04
C ALA A 33 -19.01 5.92 24.53
N ILE A 34 -19.93 6.70 23.97
CA ILE A 34 -20.22 6.72 22.52
C ILE A 34 -18.98 7.16 21.74
N GLY A 35 -18.35 8.27 22.13
CA GLY A 35 -17.16 8.79 21.45
C GLY A 35 -16.00 7.80 21.40
N LEU A 36 -15.79 7.03 22.48
CA LEU A 36 -14.78 5.96 22.49
C LEU A 36 -15.13 4.82 21.53
N ALA A 37 -16.40 4.40 21.49
CA ALA A 37 -16.82 3.35 20.58
C ALA A 37 -16.76 3.80 19.10
N THR A 38 -17.17 5.03 18.80
CA THR A 38 -17.02 5.63 17.46
C THR A 38 -15.56 5.68 17.03
N ARG A 39 -14.67 6.18 17.90
CA ARG A 39 -13.23 6.21 17.65
C ARG A 39 -12.65 4.81 17.44
N TYR A 40 -13.11 3.82 18.21
CA TYR A 40 -12.72 2.44 17.99
C TYR A 40 -13.06 1.97 16.57
N PHE A 41 -14.32 2.09 16.16
CA PHE A 41 -14.77 1.60 14.85
C PHE A 41 -14.16 2.36 13.67
N ASN A 42 -13.95 3.66 13.81
CA ASN A 42 -13.39 4.51 12.74
C ASN A 42 -11.87 4.39 12.62
N ASP A 43 -11.14 4.46 13.75
CA ASP A 43 -9.70 4.72 13.71
C ASP A 43 -8.86 3.52 14.18
N VAL A 44 -9.35 2.75 15.14
CA VAL A 44 -8.53 1.75 15.85
C VAL A 44 -8.81 0.32 15.39
N ARG A 45 -10.02 0.03 14.92
CA ARG A 45 -10.46 -1.32 14.54
C ARG A 45 -9.59 -1.94 13.46
N SER A 46 -9.16 -1.18 12.46
CA SER A 46 -8.25 -1.66 11.40
C SER A 46 -6.92 -2.19 11.96
N SER A 47 -6.36 -1.50 12.95
CA SER A 47 -5.14 -1.92 13.65
C SER A 47 -5.36 -3.20 14.46
N VAL A 48 -6.53 -3.33 15.11
CA VAL A 48 -6.90 -4.53 15.87
C VAL A 48 -7.14 -5.73 14.94
N VAL A 49 -7.76 -5.51 13.77
CA VAL A 49 -7.91 -6.54 12.72
C VAL A 49 -6.54 -7.00 12.23
N ALA A 50 -5.60 -6.09 12.01
CA ALA A 50 -4.24 -6.44 11.60
C ALA A 50 -3.48 -7.22 12.69
N ALA A 51 -3.71 -6.90 13.97
CA ALA A 51 -3.12 -7.59 15.11
C ALA A 51 -3.71 -8.98 15.33
N SER A 52 -5.01 -9.18 15.11
CA SER A 52 -5.71 -10.45 15.32
C SER A 52 -5.56 -11.42 14.15
N SER A 53 -5.25 -12.69 14.41
CA SER A 53 -5.39 -13.79 13.43
C SER A 53 -6.75 -14.48 13.50
N GLU A 54 -7.47 -14.35 14.61
CA GLU A 54 -8.71 -15.08 14.88
C GLU A 54 -9.94 -14.20 14.67
N LYS A 55 -10.78 -14.58 13.70
CA LYS A 55 -12.04 -13.88 13.40
C LYS A 55 -13.01 -13.90 14.59
N GLN A 56 -13.09 -15.01 15.33
CA GLN A 56 -14.01 -15.12 16.46
C GLN A 56 -13.65 -14.16 17.59
N ARG A 57 -12.35 -14.03 17.88
CA ARG A 57 -11.86 -13.11 18.90
C ARG A 57 -12.16 -11.66 18.56
N LEU A 58 -12.02 -11.27 17.29
CA LEU A 58 -12.40 -9.94 16.81
C LEU A 58 -13.90 -9.69 16.96
N ARG A 59 -14.75 -10.64 16.57
CA ARG A 59 -16.22 -10.53 16.74
C ARG A 59 -16.62 -10.33 18.21
N ASN A 60 -16.02 -11.12 19.10
CA ASN A 60 -16.28 -10.98 20.54
C ASN A 60 -15.84 -9.60 21.06
N HIS A 61 -14.79 -9.01 20.49
CA HIS A 61 -14.33 -7.67 20.84
C HIS A 61 -15.27 -6.58 20.30
N ASP A 62 -15.68 -6.69 19.04
CA ASP A 62 -16.67 -5.80 18.41
C ASP A 62 -17.99 -5.79 19.22
N GLU A 63 -18.43 -6.95 19.71
CA GLU A 63 -19.63 -7.09 20.53
C GLU A 63 -19.55 -6.33 21.86
N LEU A 64 -18.37 -6.27 22.50
CA LEU A 64 -18.19 -5.49 23.73
C LEU A 64 -18.33 -3.98 23.48
N TRP A 65 -17.87 -3.49 22.33
CA TRP A 65 -18.05 -2.10 21.93
C TRP A 65 -19.50 -1.77 21.61
N GLN A 66 -20.20 -2.66 20.89
CA GLN A 66 -21.63 -2.52 20.65
C GLN A 66 -22.41 -2.57 21.97
N GLN A 67 -22.04 -3.45 22.89
CA GLN A 67 -22.63 -3.52 24.22
C GLN A 67 -22.42 -2.21 25.00
N LEU A 68 -21.23 -1.60 24.92
CA LEU A 68 -20.97 -0.31 25.54
C LEU A 68 -21.91 0.78 25.00
N ILE A 69 -22.17 0.81 23.68
CA ILE A 69 -23.15 1.72 23.06
C ILE A 69 -24.57 1.40 23.53
N ARG A 70 -24.98 0.13 23.59
CA ARG A 70 -26.33 -0.24 24.07
C ARG A 70 -26.56 0.23 25.52
N LEU A 71 -25.53 0.19 26.36
CA LEU A 71 -25.63 0.69 27.74
C LEU A 71 -25.96 2.19 27.80
N THR A 72 -25.51 3.01 26.83
CA THR A 72 -25.77 4.46 26.83
C THR A 72 -27.20 4.83 26.50
N GLN A 73 -27.94 3.94 25.82
CA GLN A 73 -29.34 4.16 25.45
C GLN A 73 -30.31 4.08 26.65
N GLY A 74 -29.86 3.52 27.78
CA GLY A 74 -30.69 3.35 28.98
C GLY A 74 -30.01 3.82 30.27
N ASN A 75 -30.75 3.79 31.37
CA ASN A 75 -30.23 4.05 32.71
C ASN A 75 -29.72 2.75 33.33
N ASN A 76 -28.59 2.28 32.82
CA ASN A 76 -28.02 1.00 33.22
C ASN A 76 -27.19 1.11 34.51
N ALA A 77 -27.12 0.01 35.25
CA ALA A 77 -26.29 -0.09 36.44
C ALA A 77 -24.81 0.18 36.11
N ARG A 78 -24.16 0.98 36.96
CA ARG A 78 -22.74 1.33 36.81
C ARG A 78 -21.83 0.11 36.84
N SER A 79 -22.18 -0.91 37.62
CA SER A 79 -21.45 -2.18 37.68
C SER A 79 -21.35 -2.82 36.29
N THR A 80 -22.41 -2.74 35.48
CA THR A 80 -22.44 -3.27 34.10
C THR A 80 -21.47 -2.51 33.19
N TYR A 81 -21.44 -1.18 33.27
CA TYR A 81 -20.45 -0.37 32.55
C TYR A 81 -19.02 -0.76 32.92
N LEU A 82 -18.72 -0.82 34.22
CA LEU A 82 -17.37 -1.14 34.70
C LEU A 82 -16.92 -2.55 34.29
N LYS A 83 -17.85 -3.52 34.27
CA LYS A 83 -17.58 -4.87 33.76
C LYS A 83 -17.22 -4.86 32.27
N THR A 84 -18.01 -4.17 31.45
CA THR A 84 -17.74 -4.05 30.00
C THR A 84 -16.42 -3.32 29.72
N ILE A 85 -16.16 -2.20 30.40
CA ILE A 85 -14.91 -1.43 30.30
C ILE A 85 -13.70 -2.27 30.70
N GLY A 86 -13.80 -3.06 31.77
CA GLY A 86 -12.74 -3.98 32.20
C GLY A 86 -12.42 -5.04 31.15
N ALA A 87 -13.45 -5.62 30.52
CA ALA A 87 -13.29 -6.59 29.45
C ALA A 87 -12.64 -5.99 28.19
N LEU A 88 -13.10 -4.78 27.78
CA LEU A 88 -12.52 -4.02 26.67
C LEU A 88 -11.04 -3.74 26.90
N ARG A 89 -10.68 -3.24 28.10
CA ARG A 89 -9.29 -2.97 28.46
C ARG A 89 -8.42 -4.22 28.31
N LYS A 90 -8.87 -5.35 28.90
CA LYS A 90 -8.12 -6.61 28.84
C LYS A 90 -7.84 -7.02 27.40
N GLN A 91 -8.87 -7.05 26.55
CA GLN A 91 -8.72 -7.45 25.15
C GLN A 91 -7.85 -6.46 24.35
N LEU A 92 -7.98 -5.15 24.56
CA LEU A 92 -7.12 -4.15 23.91
C LEU A 92 -5.64 -4.33 24.26
N SER A 93 -5.32 -4.59 25.53
CA SER A 93 -3.95 -4.87 25.95
C SER A 93 -3.39 -6.13 25.29
N GLU A 94 -4.19 -7.20 25.19
CA GLU A 94 -3.76 -8.41 24.51
C GLU A 94 -3.54 -8.19 23.01
N PHE A 95 -4.38 -7.39 22.34
CA PHE A 95 -4.16 -6.98 20.94
C PHE A 95 -2.91 -6.13 20.78
N GLN A 96 -2.63 -5.22 21.72
CA GLN A 96 -1.40 -4.42 21.72
C GLN A 96 -0.17 -5.32 21.83
N ILE A 97 -0.18 -6.28 22.74
CA ILE A 97 0.92 -7.25 22.89
C ILE A 97 1.07 -8.08 21.62
N SER A 98 -0.04 -8.55 21.03
CA SER A 98 -0.02 -9.33 19.78
C SER A 98 0.49 -8.51 18.59
N ALA A 99 0.18 -7.22 18.54
CA ALA A 99 0.69 -6.29 17.54
C ALA A 99 2.22 -6.08 17.67
N LEU A 100 2.74 -6.06 18.90
CA LEU A 100 4.17 -5.95 19.20
C LEU A 100 4.93 -7.28 18.97
N ALA A 101 4.27 -8.41 19.23
CA ALA A 101 4.86 -9.75 19.10
C ALA A 101 4.85 -10.28 17.67
N LYS A 102 3.97 -9.76 16.79
CA LYS A 102 4.08 -10.04 15.36
C LYS A 102 5.40 -9.44 14.86
N PRO A 103 6.31 -10.25 14.27
CA PRO A 103 7.48 -9.72 13.60
C PRO A 103 7.05 -8.61 12.65
N LEU A 104 7.84 -7.54 12.54
CA LEU A 104 7.63 -6.37 11.68
C LEU A 104 7.37 -6.67 10.18
N ALA A 105 7.19 -7.92 9.78
CA ALA A 105 6.79 -8.39 8.46
C ALA A 105 5.41 -7.85 7.97
N LEU A 106 4.67 -7.11 8.80
CA LEU A 106 3.34 -6.56 8.47
C LEU A 106 3.29 -5.02 8.42
N ALA A 107 4.32 -4.31 8.89
CA ALA A 107 4.42 -2.85 8.73
C ALA A 107 4.73 -2.45 7.27
N THR A 108 5.15 -3.40 6.44
CA THR A 108 5.39 -3.29 5.00
C THR A 108 4.12 -3.24 4.13
N ARG A 109 2.91 -3.17 4.71
CA ARG A 109 1.67 -3.24 3.90
C ARG A 109 1.22 -1.91 3.28
N LEU A 110 1.84 -0.78 3.60
CA LEU A 110 1.50 0.51 3.00
C LEU A 110 2.69 1.46 2.79
N SER A 111 3.81 1.26 3.49
CA SER A 111 5.03 1.98 3.15
C SER A 111 5.72 1.23 2.03
N ALA A 112 5.78 1.91 0.88
CA ALA A 112 6.77 1.65 -0.15
C ALA A 112 8.11 1.27 0.51
N THR A 113 8.81 0.26 0.00
CA THR A 113 10.17 -0.04 0.49
C THR A 113 11.04 1.21 0.40
N ARG A 114 12.18 1.23 1.11
CA ARG A 114 13.08 2.39 1.05
C ARG A 114 13.43 2.75 -0.40
N GLU A 115 13.69 1.73 -1.21
CA GLU A 115 13.98 1.79 -2.63
C GLU A 115 12.81 2.41 -3.41
N GLU A 116 11.60 1.88 -3.23
CA GLU A 116 10.38 2.40 -3.87
C GLU A 116 10.10 3.86 -3.46
N GLY A 117 10.39 4.22 -2.21
CA GLY A 117 10.27 5.60 -1.71
C GLY A 117 11.26 6.57 -2.35
N LEU A 118 12.50 6.13 -2.63
CA LEU A 118 13.49 6.93 -3.36
C LEU A 118 13.08 7.14 -4.82
N ILE A 119 12.59 6.09 -5.47
CA ILE A 119 12.04 6.15 -6.83
C ILE A 119 10.88 7.14 -6.87
N LEU A 120 9.87 6.97 -5.99
CA LEU A 120 8.70 7.83 -5.94
C LEU A 120 9.07 9.29 -5.72
N LYS A 121 9.92 9.58 -4.73
CA LYS A 121 10.35 10.96 -4.44
C LYS A 121 11.03 11.61 -5.65
N THR A 122 11.85 10.85 -6.37
CA THR A 122 12.58 11.36 -7.54
C THR A 122 11.62 11.57 -8.72
N LEU A 123 10.73 10.62 -8.99
CA LEU A 123 9.71 10.75 -10.02
C LEU A 123 8.75 11.91 -9.73
N GLU A 124 8.31 12.10 -8.49
CA GLU A 124 7.45 13.24 -8.11
C GLU A 124 8.08 14.59 -8.44
N SER A 125 9.40 14.69 -8.36
CA SER A 125 10.13 15.91 -8.67
C SER A 125 10.36 16.11 -10.17
N LEU A 126 10.50 15.03 -10.95
CA LEU A 126 10.85 15.08 -12.38
C LEU A 126 9.62 14.98 -13.29
N VAL A 127 8.81 13.94 -13.07
CA VAL A 127 7.65 13.56 -13.90
C VAL A 127 6.50 13.10 -12.97
N PRO A 128 5.69 14.04 -12.43
CA PRO A 128 4.65 13.72 -11.45
C PRO A 128 3.62 12.69 -11.94
N SER A 129 3.31 12.66 -13.25
CA SER A 129 2.43 11.67 -13.86
C SER A 129 3.02 10.25 -13.79
N ALA A 130 4.31 10.09 -14.12
CA ALA A 130 5.00 8.81 -13.97
C ALA A 130 5.04 8.33 -12.51
N ALA A 131 5.20 9.26 -11.56
CA ALA A 131 5.12 8.94 -10.13
C ALA A 131 3.73 8.42 -9.73
N ALA A 132 2.67 9.03 -10.27
CA ALA A 132 1.29 8.60 -10.03
C ALA A 132 1.05 7.18 -10.56
N SER A 133 1.49 6.88 -11.79
CA SER A 133 1.39 5.52 -12.35
C SER A 133 2.20 4.51 -11.55
N TYR A 134 3.45 4.81 -11.19
CA TYR A 134 4.25 3.90 -10.36
C TYR A 134 3.58 3.62 -9.00
N ARG A 135 3.04 4.65 -8.34
CA ARG A 135 2.30 4.51 -7.08
C ARG A 135 1.03 3.67 -7.25
N GLN A 136 0.28 3.87 -8.33
CA GLN A 136 -0.90 3.06 -8.63
C GLN A 136 -0.51 1.59 -8.80
N GLY A 137 0.58 1.32 -9.53
CA GLY A 137 1.14 -0.02 -9.69
C GLY A 137 1.48 -0.70 -8.36
N LEU A 138 2.12 0.04 -7.44
CA LEU A 138 2.42 -0.46 -6.09
C LEU A 138 1.14 -0.74 -5.29
N SER A 139 0.19 0.19 -5.28
CA SER A 139 -1.09 0.05 -4.57
C SER A 139 -1.84 -1.20 -5.05
N ASP A 140 -1.97 -1.35 -6.37
CA ASP A 140 -2.60 -2.51 -6.99
C ASP A 140 -1.94 -3.85 -6.61
N LEU A 141 -0.60 -3.88 -6.52
CA LEU A 141 0.13 -5.07 -6.10
C LEU A 141 -0.08 -5.43 -4.63
N THR A 142 -0.53 -4.50 -3.80
CA THR A 142 -0.89 -4.78 -2.40
C THR A 142 -2.34 -5.24 -2.23
N ASP A 143 -3.22 -4.84 -3.15
CA ASP A 143 -4.63 -5.19 -3.15
C ASP A 143 -4.84 -6.69 -3.42
N ARG A 144 -5.41 -7.39 -2.43
CA ARG A 144 -5.67 -8.84 -2.51
C ARG A 144 -7.02 -9.15 -3.16
N GLU A 145 -7.91 -8.17 -3.24
CA GLU A 145 -9.25 -8.32 -3.82
C GLU A 145 -9.25 -7.98 -5.32
N ARG A 146 -8.11 -7.52 -5.84
CA ARG A 146 -7.95 -7.19 -7.25
C ARG A 146 -8.16 -8.40 -8.16
N LEU A 147 -9.13 -8.26 -9.06
CA LEU A 147 -9.54 -9.31 -10.00
C LEU A 147 -8.62 -9.46 -11.22
N SER A 148 -7.87 -8.40 -11.57
CA SER A 148 -6.97 -8.40 -12.73
C SER A 148 -5.78 -7.47 -12.53
N TYR A 149 -4.60 -7.91 -12.97
CA TYR A 149 -3.35 -7.13 -12.91
C TYR A 149 -2.97 -6.52 -14.27
N ARG A 150 -3.87 -6.55 -15.26
CA ARG A 150 -3.65 -5.95 -16.59
C ARG A 150 -3.30 -4.46 -16.49
N GLY A 151 -4.18 -3.71 -15.81
CA GLY A 151 -3.97 -2.28 -15.58
C GLY A 151 -2.66 -2.03 -14.83
N THR A 152 -2.37 -2.86 -13.84
CA THR A 152 -1.15 -2.76 -13.03
C THR A 152 0.14 -2.91 -13.84
N ALA A 153 0.17 -3.85 -14.79
CA ALA A 153 1.30 -3.97 -15.71
C ALA A 153 1.43 -2.72 -16.60
N ALA A 154 0.31 -2.17 -17.06
CA ALA A 154 0.29 -0.94 -17.85
C ALA A 154 0.84 0.25 -17.04
N GLU A 155 0.45 0.39 -15.77
CA GLU A 155 0.94 1.47 -14.91
C GLU A 155 2.48 1.46 -14.77
N PHE A 156 3.09 0.29 -14.57
CA PHE A 156 4.56 0.20 -14.47
C PHE A 156 5.25 0.52 -15.80
N ARG A 157 4.69 0.03 -16.92
CA ARG A 157 5.20 0.35 -18.25
C ARG A 157 5.09 1.84 -18.55
N GLU A 158 3.97 2.45 -18.19
CA GLU A 158 3.68 3.86 -18.44
C GLU A 158 4.59 4.76 -17.62
N ALA A 159 4.78 4.45 -16.34
CA ALA A 159 5.75 5.16 -15.51
C ALA A 159 7.15 5.15 -16.16
N LEU A 160 7.59 4.00 -16.69
CA LEU A 160 8.88 3.90 -17.37
C LEU A 160 8.90 4.69 -18.69
N ARG A 161 7.85 4.56 -19.51
CA ARG A 161 7.73 5.24 -20.80
C ARG A 161 7.78 6.75 -20.64
N GLU A 162 6.95 7.33 -19.77
CA GLU A 162 6.92 8.77 -19.54
C GLU A 162 8.25 9.29 -18.99
N THR A 163 8.90 8.54 -18.10
CA THR A 163 10.23 8.89 -17.58
C THR A 163 11.27 8.91 -18.70
N LEU A 164 11.25 7.92 -19.59
CA LEU A 164 12.14 7.88 -20.76
C LEU A 164 11.85 9.02 -21.73
N ASP A 165 10.58 9.33 -21.99
CA ASP A 165 10.17 10.43 -22.88
C ASP A 165 10.63 11.78 -22.34
N HIS A 166 10.61 11.97 -21.01
CA HIS A 166 11.13 13.17 -20.36
C HIS A 166 12.65 13.28 -20.42
N LEU A 167 13.37 12.20 -20.13
CA LEU A 167 14.85 12.21 -20.05
C LEU A 167 15.54 12.07 -21.41
N ALA A 168 14.83 11.60 -22.43
CA ALA A 168 15.34 11.39 -23.78
C ALA A 168 14.31 11.87 -24.82
N PRO A 169 14.23 13.19 -25.06
CA PRO A 169 13.40 13.75 -26.12
C PRO A 169 13.76 13.13 -27.48
N ASP A 170 12.74 12.86 -28.31
CA ASP A 170 12.92 12.12 -29.56
C ASP A 170 13.97 12.76 -30.48
N ALA A 171 13.91 14.08 -30.64
CA ALA A 171 14.84 14.83 -31.47
C ALA A 171 16.31 14.67 -31.04
N ASP A 172 16.57 14.60 -29.73
CA ASP A 172 17.93 14.46 -29.20
C ASP A 172 18.49 13.06 -29.45
N VAL A 173 17.62 12.04 -29.35
CA VAL A 173 17.96 10.64 -29.64
C VAL A 173 18.18 10.44 -31.13
N GLU A 174 17.32 11.01 -31.97
CA GLU A 174 17.40 10.96 -33.44
C GLU A 174 18.67 11.67 -33.96
N GLY A 175 19.14 12.71 -33.27
CA GLY A 175 20.38 13.41 -33.60
C GLY A 175 21.67 12.62 -33.32
N GLN A 176 21.59 11.45 -32.67
CA GLN A 176 22.76 10.65 -32.35
C GLN A 176 23.30 9.88 -33.56
N SER A 177 24.62 9.84 -33.74
CA SER A 177 25.26 9.13 -34.86
C SER A 177 25.03 7.61 -34.88
N TRP A 178 24.70 7.02 -33.72
CA TRP A 178 24.37 5.60 -33.60
C TRP A 178 22.89 5.28 -33.78
N TYR A 179 22.02 6.29 -33.83
CA TYR A 179 20.58 6.11 -33.97
C TYR A 179 20.23 5.55 -35.34
N LYS A 180 19.34 4.56 -35.34
CA LYS A 180 18.73 3.99 -36.55
C LYS A 180 17.27 3.70 -36.24
N GLN A 181 16.37 4.28 -37.03
CA GLN A 181 14.94 3.99 -36.92
C GLN A 181 14.70 2.49 -37.17
N GLU A 182 13.99 1.83 -36.25
CA GLU A 182 13.66 0.41 -36.37
C GLU A 182 12.41 0.22 -37.25
N ASP A 183 12.35 -0.90 -37.99
CA ASP A 183 11.25 -1.17 -38.93
C ASP A 183 9.88 -1.11 -38.24
N GLY A 184 8.98 -0.30 -38.82
CA GLY A 184 7.61 -0.12 -38.31
C GLY A 184 7.48 0.83 -37.11
N GLN A 185 8.57 1.40 -36.61
CA GLN A 185 8.54 2.41 -35.55
C GLN A 185 8.58 3.82 -36.15
N LYS A 186 7.81 4.76 -35.57
CA LYS A 186 7.81 6.17 -35.99
C LYS A 186 8.66 7.08 -35.10
N THR A 187 9.03 6.59 -33.93
CA THR A 187 9.76 7.31 -32.89
C THR A 187 10.85 6.40 -32.32
N PRO A 188 11.86 6.95 -31.62
CA PRO A 188 12.85 6.15 -30.92
C PRO A 188 12.21 5.15 -29.95
N THR A 189 12.72 3.92 -29.93
CA THR A 189 12.22 2.90 -29.00
C THR A 189 12.69 3.19 -27.57
N MET A 190 11.98 2.66 -26.57
CA MET A 190 12.38 2.79 -25.17
C MET A 190 13.82 2.32 -24.93
N LYS A 191 14.25 1.26 -25.64
CA LYS A 191 15.64 0.79 -25.63
C LYS A 191 16.64 1.84 -26.09
N GLN A 192 16.34 2.53 -27.21
CA GLN A 192 17.19 3.58 -27.76
C GLN A 192 17.24 4.79 -26.81
N LYS A 193 16.11 5.15 -26.19
CA LYS A 193 16.05 6.18 -25.15
C LYS A 193 16.90 5.83 -23.92
N THR A 194 16.81 4.59 -23.43
CA THR A 194 17.68 4.09 -22.34
C THR A 194 19.16 4.22 -22.71
N ARG A 195 19.55 3.82 -23.94
CA ARG A 195 20.93 3.97 -24.42
C ARG A 195 21.39 5.42 -24.40
N TYR A 196 20.57 6.33 -24.89
CA TYR A 196 20.86 7.76 -24.92
C TYR A 196 21.15 8.30 -23.51
N ILE A 197 20.23 8.08 -22.57
CA ILE A 197 20.33 8.57 -21.18
C ILE A 197 21.62 8.06 -20.53
N LEU A 198 21.87 6.76 -20.60
CA LEU A 198 23.04 6.18 -19.94
C LEU A 198 24.37 6.53 -20.62
N THR A 199 24.34 6.84 -21.93
CA THR A 199 25.52 7.38 -22.63
C THR A 199 25.81 8.81 -22.19
N SER A 200 24.78 9.65 -22.06
CA SER A 200 24.92 11.03 -21.55
C SER A 200 25.45 11.10 -20.13
N ARG A 201 25.27 10.03 -19.35
CA ARG A 201 25.74 9.88 -17.97
C ARG A 201 27.03 9.08 -17.84
N GLU A 202 27.75 8.90 -18.95
CA GLU A 202 29.06 8.25 -18.99
C GLU A 202 29.08 6.82 -18.39
N ARG A 203 27.94 6.12 -18.42
CA ARG A 203 27.87 4.74 -17.93
C ARG A 203 28.63 3.81 -18.87
N ASN A 204 29.34 2.85 -18.29
CA ASN A 204 30.15 1.93 -19.09
C ASN A 204 29.27 1.05 -20.00
N LYS A 205 29.89 0.46 -21.04
CA LYS A 205 29.18 -0.36 -22.04
C LYS A 205 28.34 -1.48 -21.41
N THR A 206 28.90 -2.17 -20.40
CA THR A 206 28.23 -3.28 -19.73
C THR A 206 26.96 -2.83 -18.98
N GLN A 207 27.03 -1.72 -18.25
CA GLN A 207 25.88 -1.13 -17.55
C GLN A 207 24.79 -0.73 -18.55
N ARG A 208 25.17 -0.07 -19.65
CA ARG A 208 24.25 0.32 -20.72
C ARG A 208 23.52 -0.89 -21.32
N GLU A 209 24.26 -1.92 -21.70
CA GLU A 209 23.67 -3.14 -22.27
C GLU A 209 22.73 -3.87 -21.29
N SER A 210 23.04 -3.85 -19.99
CA SER A 210 22.19 -4.45 -18.95
C SER A 210 20.86 -3.71 -18.81
N ALA A 211 20.89 -2.39 -18.77
CA ALA A 211 19.68 -1.57 -18.68
C ALA A 211 18.84 -1.62 -19.97
N GLU A 212 19.49 -1.62 -21.14
CA GLU A 212 18.81 -1.83 -22.43
C GLU A 212 18.06 -3.17 -22.46
N LYS A 213 18.71 -4.26 -22.01
CA LYS A 213 18.08 -5.59 -21.91
C LYS A 213 16.91 -5.58 -20.93
N SER A 214 17.07 -4.94 -19.78
CA SER A 214 16.00 -4.85 -18.76
C SER A 214 14.79 -4.06 -19.28
N THR A 215 15.02 -2.97 -20.02
CA THR A 215 13.97 -2.18 -20.67
C THR A 215 13.20 -3.04 -21.70
N ASN A 216 13.91 -3.79 -22.54
CA ASN A 216 13.26 -4.71 -23.49
C ASN A 216 12.41 -5.78 -22.80
N LEU A 217 12.90 -6.34 -21.70
CA LEU A 217 12.16 -7.35 -20.93
C LEU A 217 10.87 -6.76 -20.33
N VAL A 218 10.87 -5.49 -19.90
CA VAL A 218 9.65 -4.81 -19.42
C VAL A 218 8.61 -4.73 -20.54
N GLU A 219 9.01 -4.31 -21.74
CA GLU A 219 8.14 -4.23 -22.91
C GLU A 219 7.56 -5.59 -23.31
N GLU A 220 8.42 -6.60 -23.42
CA GLU A 220 8.06 -7.97 -23.78
C GLU A 220 7.08 -8.58 -22.77
N LEU A 221 7.42 -8.57 -21.48
CA LEU A 221 6.58 -9.11 -20.41
C LEU A 221 5.25 -8.36 -20.30
N SER A 222 5.24 -7.04 -20.50
CA SER A 222 4.00 -6.27 -20.51
C SER A 222 3.11 -6.70 -21.68
N GLY A 223 3.69 -6.90 -22.87
CA GLY A 223 2.97 -7.43 -24.03
C GLY A 223 2.44 -8.84 -23.80
N GLU A 224 3.24 -9.72 -23.19
CA GLU A 224 2.82 -11.08 -22.83
C GLU A 224 1.68 -11.09 -21.83
N VAL A 225 1.74 -10.30 -20.75
CA VAL A 225 0.65 -10.18 -19.77
C VAL A 225 -0.64 -9.69 -20.45
N MET A 226 -0.55 -8.70 -21.34
CA MET A 226 -1.70 -8.19 -22.09
C MET A 226 -2.33 -9.26 -22.99
N ARG A 227 -1.51 -10.00 -23.76
CA ARG A 227 -1.96 -11.09 -24.65
C ARG A 227 -2.50 -12.27 -23.85
N ALA A 228 -1.82 -12.66 -22.78
CA ALA A 228 -2.22 -13.76 -21.91
C ALA A 228 -3.59 -13.49 -21.30
N ILE A 229 -3.87 -12.26 -20.85
CA ILE A 229 -5.19 -11.89 -20.31
C ILE A 229 -6.26 -11.90 -21.40
N TYR A 230 -5.96 -11.45 -22.63
CA TYR A 230 -6.88 -11.53 -23.75
C TYR A 230 -7.23 -12.99 -24.10
N ASN A 231 -6.22 -13.87 -24.14
CA ASN A 231 -6.39 -15.29 -24.43
C ASN A 231 -7.03 -16.06 -23.25
N ARG A 232 -6.84 -15.61 -22.00
CA ARG A 232 -7.30 -16.28 -20.77
C ARG A 232 -8.65 -15.77 -20.24
N ALA A 233 -9.25 -14.74 -20.86
CA ALA A 233 -10.61 -14.28 -20.53
C ALA A 233 -11.69 -15.37 -20.69
N ALA A 234 -11.33 -16.53 -21.27
CA ALA A 234 -12.18 -17.73 -21.35
C ALA A 234 -12.16 -18.64 -20.10
N LEU A 235 -11.21 -18.51 -19.15
CA LEU A 235 -11.07 -19.42 -17.99
C LEU A 235 -10.63 -18.66 -16.71
N ALA A 236 -11.56 -18.47 -15.78
CA ALA A 236 -11.45 -17.60 -14.59
C ALA A 236 -10.47 -18.06 -13.46
N THR A 237 -9.67 -19.10 -13.67
CA THR A 237 -8.94 -19.79 -12.58
C THR A 237 -7.48 -19.34 -12.33
N HIS A 238 -6.94 -18.35 -13.05
CA HIS A 238 -5.49 -18.09 -13.08
C HIS A 238 -5.03 -16.68 -12.63
N VAL A 239 -5.80 -15.97 -11.79
CA VAL A 239 -5.44 -14.62 -11.30
C VAL A 239 -4.10 -14.58 -10.56
N HIS A 240 -3.74 -15.64 -9.82
CA HIS A 240 -2.48 -15.71 -9.07
C HIS A 240 -1.22 -15.65 -9.94
N GLN A 241 -1.23 -16.25 -11.14
CA GLN A 241 -0.08 -16.23 -12.04
C GLN A 241 0.20 -14.81 -12.58
N SER A 242 -0.86 -14.06 -12.88
CA SER A 242 -0.74 -12.68 -13.36
C SER A 242 -0.07 -11.75 -12.34
N ARG A 243 -0.34 -11.92 -11.04
CA ARG A 243 0.31 -11.10 -9.99
C ARG A 243 1.82 -11.32 -9.93
N SER A 244 2.28 -12.57 -10.00
CA SER A 244 3.72 -12.87 -9.97
C SER A 244 4.46 -12.35 -11.20
N GLU A 245 3.80 -12.38 -12.36
CA GLU A 245 4.32 -11.79 -13.60
C GLU A 245 4.47 -10.27 -13.46
N VAL A 246 3.45 -9.58 -12.93
CA VAL A 246 3.52 -8.13 -12.71
C VAL A 246 4.54 -7.74 -11.64
N GLN A 247 4.71 -8.53 -10.59
CA GLN A 247 5.80 -8.33 -9.62
C GLN A 247 7.19 -8.45 -10.28
N ARG A 248 7.32 -9.31 -11.29
CA ARG A 248 8.57 -9.43 -12.06
C ARG A 248 8.79 -8.20 -12.94
N ILE A 249 7.76 -7.68 -13.60
CA ILE A 249 7.81 -6.41 -14.35
C ILE A 249 8.28 -5.27 -13.42
N LYS A 250 7.64 -5.12 -12.25
CA LYS A 250 8.00 -4.13 -11.24
C LYS A 250 9.48 -4.18 -10.88
N ARG A 251 10.03 -5.37 -10.61
CA ARG A 251 11.47 -5.52 -10.30
C ARG A 251 12.38 -5.03 -11.43
N TYR A 252 12.05 -5.29 -12.69
CA TYR A 252 12.84 -4.77 -13.82
C TYR A 252 12.71 -3.27 -13.96
N VAL A 253 11.50 -2.72 -13.77
CA VAL A 253 11.27 -1.27 -13.78
C VAL A 253 12.07 -0.58 -12.68
N ASP A 254 12.09 -1.13 -11.46
CA ASP A 254 12.91 -0.59 -10.36
C ASP A 254 14.38 -0.55 -10.75
N THR A 255 14.94 -1.67 -11.23
CA THR A 255 16.34 -1.75 -11.65
C THR A 255 16.66 -0.69 -12.70
N VAL A 256 15.79 -0.53 -13.71
CA VAL A 256 15.96 0.48 -14.74
C VAL A 256 15.86 1.90 -14.14
N PHE A 257 14.94 2.15 -13.21
CA PHE A 257 14.84 3.44 -12.53
C PHE A 257 16.04 3.76 -11.65
N PHE A 258 16.66 2.79 -10.98
CA PHE A 258 17.90 3.03 -10.24
C PHE A 258 19.00 3.57 -11.17
N ASP A 259 19.16 2.98 -12.36
CA ASP A 259 20.11 3.44 -13.36
C ASP A 259 19.70 4.78 -14.00
N LEU A 260 18.42 4.91 -14.39
CA LEU A 260 17.86 6.09 -15.09
C LEU A 260 17.58 7.29 -14.21
N LEU A 261 17.53 7.16 -12.89
CA LEU A 261 17.31 8.27 -11.97
C LEU A 261 18.55 8.58 -11.11
N GLU A 262 19.65 7.84 -11.32
CA GLU A 262 20.90 7.93 -10.54
C GLU A 262 20.68 7.78 -9.03
N ILE A 263 19.72 6.94 -8.67
CA ILE A 263 19.43 6.65 -7.28
C ILE A 263 20.53 5.73 -6.76
N ALA A 264 21.27 6.18 -5.75
CA ALA A 264 22.22 5.32 -5.06
C ALA A 264 21.46 4.34 -4.14
N PRO A 265 21.80 3.03 -4.16
CA PRO A 265 21.23 2.05 -3.22
C PRO A 265 21.61 2.36 -1.76
#